data_AF-X1DK16-F1
#
_entry.id   AF-X1DK16-F1
#
_cell.length_a   1.000
_cell.length_b   1.000
_cell.length_c   1.000
_cell.angle_alpha   90.00
_cell.angle_beta   90.00
_cell.angle_gamma   90.00
#
_symmetry.space_group_name_H-M   'P 1'
#
loop_
_entity.id
_entity.type
_entity.pdbx_description
1 polymer ?
#
loop_
_entity_poly.entity_id
_entity_poly.type
_entity_poly.pdbx_seq_one_letter_code
_entity_poly.pdbx_strand_id
1 'polypeptide(L)'
;IILAHGENSATSISNVVNNIFGEKVTYGFNLLLDENFNEFFNNVARFCIRINQENGILFLVDMGSLVNVGKKISDLTGIETATIDCVNTPMVLEAVNKHLVISELDNLTSSIVDDIKYHDSCHINRVSKAENSNPIPLDLNLTLPRLLSYYIDYLDIDDITNQIYKCIGKVQKTLGEALSDNTILIFAAHLSRLIEKIIIHDDFSKETDLINMTSQLKEYCSILKKSLAELESYYQINIPNHEVRFLSEILLMNINKGE
;
A
#
# COMPACT_ATOMS: atom_id res chain seq x y z
N ILE A 1 7.82 -9.53 -6.82
CA ILE A 1 7.07 -10.28 -5.79
C ILE A 1 6.70 -11.65 -6.37
N ILE A 2 6.85 -12.72 -5.59
CA ILE A 2 6.54 -14.09 -6.00
C ILE A 2 5.27 -14.54 -5.26
N LEU A 3 4.28 -15.05 -5.98
CA LEU A 3 3.06 -15.61 -5.39
C LEU A 3 2.93 -17.07 -5.81
N ALA A 4 2.66 -17.98 -4.88
CA ALA A 4 2.43 -19.37 -5.22
C ALA A 4 1.52 -20.07 -4.22
N HIS A 5 0.84 -21.12 -4.67
CA HIS A 5 0.07 -22.00 -3.81
C HIS A 5 1.00 -22.92 -3.01
N GLY A 6 0.51 -23.38 -1.85
CA GLY A 6 1.21 -24.30 -0.96
C GLY A 6 2.06 -23.58 0.09
N GLU A 7 2.52 -24.32 1.09
CA GLU A 7 3.05 -23.74 2.33
C GLU A 7 4.32 -22.90 2.17
N ASN A 8 5.20 -23.28 1.24
CA ASN A 8 6.56 -22.73 1.15
C ASN A 8 7.02 -22.42 -0.28
N SER A 9 6.15 -22.53 -1.29
CA SER A 9 6.56 -22.48 -2.69
C SER A 9 7.19 -21.15 -3.08
N ALA A 10 6.52 -20.02 -2.79
CA ALA A 10 7.03 -18.70 -3.14
C ALA A 10 8.18 -18.26 -2.20
N THR A 11 8.04 -18.52 -0.89
CA THR A 11 9.07 -18.15 0.09
C THR A 11 10.37 -18.91 -0.12
N SER A 12 10.31 -20.19 -0.50
CA SER A 12 11.50 -20.99 -0.82
C SER A 12 12.26 -20.40 -2.01
N ILE A 13 11.55 -20.07 -3.10
CA ILE A 13 12.17 -19.44 -4.28
C ILE A 13 12.78 -18.08 -3.91
N SER A 14 12.04 -17.26 -3.17
CA SER A 14 12.52 -15.95 -2.70
C SER A 14 13.79 -16.06 -1.84
N ASN A 15 13.83 -17.04 -0.93
CA ASN A 15 14.99 -17.26 -0.06
C ASN A 15 16.22 -17.68 -0.86
N VAL A 16 16.06 -18.59 -1.83
CA VAL A 16 17.18 -19.01 -2.71
C VAL A 16 17.74 -17.81 -3.47
N VAL A 17 16.88 -17.00 -4.07
CA VAL A 17 17.29 -15.81 -4.84
C VAL A 17 17.98 -14.78 -3.94
N ASN A 18 17.36 -14.42 -2.82
CA ASN A 18 17.94 -13.44 -1.89
C ASN A 18 19.29 -13.90 -1.32
N ASN A 19 19.45 -15.21 -1.06
CA ASN A 19 20.74 -15.77 -0.61
C ASN A 19 21.83 -15.67 -1.69
N ILE A 20 21.48 -15.86 -2.98
CA ILE A 20 22.42 -15.72 -4.09
C ILE A 20 22.90 -14.28 -4.26
N PHE A 21 21.99 -13.30 -4.14
CA PHE A 21 22.33 -11.88 -4.27
C PHE A 21 22.91 -11.26 -2.98
N GLY A 22 22.75 -11.93 -1.82
CA GLY A 22 23.24 -11.43 -0.53
C GLY A 22 22.41 -10.27 0.06
N GLU A 23 21.26 -9.96 -0.54
CA GLU A 23 20.36 -8.89 -0.13
C GLU A 23 18.88 -9.25 -0.40
N LYS A 24 17.97 -8.50 0.23
CA LYS A 24 16.54 -8.76 0.15
C LYS A 24 15.91 -8.05 -1.07
N VAL A 25 16.06 -8.67 -2.23
CA VAL A 25 15.57 -8.17 -3.54
C VAL A 25 14.19 -8.72 -3.92
N THR A 26 13.83 -9.89 -3.41
CA THR A 26 12.54 -10.54 -3.69
C THR A 26 11.74 -10.79 -2.41
N TYR A 27 10.43 -10.96 -2.59
CA TYR A 27 9.47 -11.24 -1.53
C TYR A 27 8.51 -12.34 -2.00
N GLY A 28 8.34 -13.39 -1.21
CA GLY A 28 7.44 -14.51 -1.49
C GLY A 28 6.20 -14.50 -0.61
N PHE A 29 5.03 -14.76 -1.21
CA PHE A 29 3.76 -14.96 -0.53
C PHE A 29 3.17 -16.31 -0.92
N ASN A 30 2.81 -17.09 0.08
CA ASN A 30 2.27 -18.44 -0.05
C ASN A 30 0.77 -18.39 0.20
N LEU A 31 -0.04 -18.94 -0.71
CA LEU A 31 -1.47 -19.14 -0.52
C LEU A 31 -1.71 -20.59 -0.13
N LEU A 32 -2.14 -20.83 1.11
CA LEU A 32 -2.52 -22.18 1.54
C LEU A 32 -3.80 -22.63 0.82
N LEU A 33 -3.98 -23.94 0.66
CA LEU A 33 -5.12 -24.49 -0.10
C LEU A 33 -6.48 -24.23 0.59
N ASP A 34 -6.46 -24.08 1.90
CA ASP A 34 -7.60 -23.82 2.78
C ASP A 34 -7.70 -22.34 3.22
N GLU A 35 -6.75 -21.49 2.84
CA GLU A 35 -6.75 -20.07 3.18
C GLU A 35 -7.75 -19.27 2.34
N ASN A 36 -8.31 -18.23 2.95
CA ASN A 36 -9.20 -17.32 2.26
C ASN A 36 -8.43 -16.44 1.26
N PHE A 37 -8.71 -16.61 -0.03
CA PHE A 37 -8.06 -15.83 -1.10
C PHE A 37 -8.15 -14.31 -0.90
N ASN A 38 -9.27 -13.81 -0.36
CA ASN A 38 -9.42 -12.36 -0.14
C ASN A 38 -8.47 -11.87 0.96
N GLU A 39 -8.30 -12.64 2.04
CA GLU A 39 -7.37 -12.30 3.11
C GLU A 39 -5.92 -12.29 2.60
N PHE A 40 -5.53 -13.33 1.86
CA PHE A 40 -4.26 -13.40 1.15
C PHE A 40 -4.06 -12.19 0.23
N PHE A 41 -5.05 -11.90 -0.62
CA PHE A 41 -5.02 -10.77 -1.54
C PHE A 41 -4.82 -9.44 -0.81
N ASN A 42 -5.54 -9.22 0.30
CA ASN A 42 -5.42 -8.01 1.10
C ASN A 42 -4.03 -7.89 1.73
N ASN A 43 -3.45 -9.00 2.20
CA ASN A 43 -2.08 -9.01 2.70
C ASN A 43 -1.08 -8.59 1.61
N VAL A 44 -1.18 -9.17 0.42
CA VAL A 44 -0.34 -8.82 -0.72
C VAL A 44 -0.54 -7.36 -1.15
N ALA A 45 -1.78 -6.87 -1.22
CA ALA A 45 -2.09 -5.49 -1.59
C ALA A 45 -1.50 -4.47 -0.59
N ARG A 46 -1.70 -4.70 0.72
CA ARG A 46 -1.09 -3.87 1.79
C ARG A 46 0.43 -3.86 1.67
N PHE A 47 1.03 -5.00 1.35
CA PHE A 47 2.47 -5.10 1.15
C PHE A 47 2.93 -4.26 -0.05
N CYS A 48 2.25 -4.37 -1.19
CA CYS A 48 2.57 -3.65 -2.41
C CYS A 48 2.57 -2.14 -2.22
N ILE A 49 1.57 -1.60 -1.51
CA ILE A 49 1.49 -0.17 -1.20
C ILE A 49 2.71 0.27 -0.38
N ARG A 50 3.12 -0.54 0.61
CA ARG A 50 4.25 -0.21 1.49
C ARG A 50 5.61 -0.22 0.77
N ILE A 51 5.79 -1.10 -0.22
CA ILE A 51 7.08 -1.26 -0.90
C ILE A 51 7.18 -0.52 -2.24
N ASN A 52 6.10 0.14 -2.69
CA ASN A 52 6.10 0.81 -3.97
C ASN A 52 7.14 1.94 -4.01
N GLN A 53 8.01 1.92 -5.01
CA GLN A 53 9.08 2.91 -5.24
C GLN A 53 8.87 3.71 -6.54
N GLU A 54 7.62 3.82 -7.00
CA GLU A 54 7.22 4.52 -8.23
C GLU A 54 7.69 3.87 -9.56
N ASN A 55 8.45 2.76 -9.52
CA ASN A 55 8.90 1.99 -10.70
C ASN A 55 8.00 0.77 -11.04
N GLY A 56 6.85 0.65 -10.38
CA GLY A 56 5.92 -0.47 -10.56
C GLY A 56 6.35 -1.78 -9.87
N ILE A 57 5.52 -2.81 -10.00
CA ILE A 57 5.72 -4.11 -9.32
C ILE A 57 5.58 -5.27 -10.31
N LEU A 58 6.64 -6.07 -10.41
CA LEU A 58 6.62 -7.35 -11.13
C LEU A 58 6.11 -8.48 -10.23
N PHE A 59 5.03 -9.14 -10.63
CA PHE A 59 4.53 -10.38 -10.04
C PHE A 59 4.99 -11.58 -10.86
N LEU A 60 5.56 -12.56 -10.17
CA LEU A 60 5.96 -13.85 -10.72
C LEU A 60 5.11 -14.91 -10.01
N VAL A 61 4.21 -15.55 -10.72
CA VAL A 61 3.17 -16.40 -10.11
C VAL A 61 3.24 -17.84 -10.62
N ASP A 62 2.79 -18.79 -9.83
CA ASP A 62 2.74 -20.19 -10.26
C ASP A 62 1.62 -20.42 -11.29
N MET A 63 0.36 -20.17 -10.93
CA MET A 63 -0.82 -20.53 -11.70
C MET A 63 -2.13 -19.90 -11.17
N GLY A 64 -3.21 -20.12 -11.92
CA GLY A 64 -4.59 -19.98 -11.41
C GLY A 64 -5.02 -18.54 -11.13
N SER A 65 -5.76 -18.35 -10.03
CA SER A 65 -6.33 -17.05 -9.66
C SER A 65 -5.28 -15.99 -9.33
N LEU A 66 -4.06 -16.41 -8.98
CA LEU A 66 -2.94 -15.53 -8.65
C LEU A 66 -2.49 -14.69 -9.85
N VAL A 67 -2.71 -15.16 -11.07
CA VAL A 67 -2.42 -14.43 -12.33
C VAL A 67 -3.17 -13.10 -12.43
N ASN A 68 -4.29 -12.95 -11.73
CA ASN A 68 -5.09 -11.73 -11.74
C ASN A 68 -4.80 -10.79 -10.55
N VAL A 69 -3.93 -11.18 -9.62
CA VAL A 69 -3.64 -10.39 -8.41
C VAL A 69 -3.00 -9.05 -8.78
N GLY A 70 -2.01 -9.05 -9.68
CA GLY A 70 -1.37 -7.81 -10.15
C GLY A 70 -2.37 -6.83 -10.72
N LYS A 71 -3.18 -7.28 -11.70
CA LYS A 71 -4.24 -6.45 -12.30
C LYS A 71 -5.20 -5.87 -11.26
N LYS A 72 -5.71 -6.69 -10.35
CA LYS A 72 -6.62 -6.22 -9.29
C LYS A 72 -5.95 -5.16 -8.40
N ILE A 73 -4.68 -5.35 -8.03
CA ILE A 73 -3.93 -4.37 -7.24
C ILE A 73 -3.75 -3.08 -8.03
N SER A 74 -3.45 -3.16 -9.32
CA SER A 74 -3.32 -1.99 -10.19
C SER A 74 -4.63 -1.21 -10.28
N ASP A 75 -5.75 -1.90 -10.52
CA ASP A 75 -7.08 -1.31 -10.56
C ASP A 75 -7.47 -0.63 -9.23
N LEU A 76 -7.03 -1.19 -8.10
CA LEU A 76 -7.33 -0.68 -6.75
C LEU A 76 -6.44 0.47 -6.30
N THR A 77 -5.17 0.50 -6.74
CA THR A 77 -4.15 1.38 -6.13
C THR A 77 -3.51 2.35 -7.11
N GLY A 78 -3.71 2.17 -8.41
CA GLY A 78 -3.00 2.90 -9.46
C GLY A 78 -1.50 2.55 -9.57
N ILE A 79 -1.00 1.59 -8.79
CA ILE A 79 0.36 1.09 -8.91
C ILE A 79 0.48 0.31 -10.22
N GLU A 80 1.51 0.60 -11.01
CA GLU A 80 1.78 -0.15 -12.23
C GLU A 80 2.22 -1.57 -11.88
N THR A 81 1.63 -2.56 -12.54
CA THR A 81 1.97 -3.96 -12.28
C THR A 81 2.07 -4.77 -13.57
N ALA A 82 2.99 -5.73 -13.55
CA ALA A 82 3.11 -6.74 -14.59
C ALA A 82 3.08 -8.12 -13.94
N THR A 83 2.43 -9.10 -14.59
CA THR A 83 2.37 -10.47 -14.08
C THR A 83 2.86 -11.46 -15.13
N ILE A 84 3.76 -12.35 -14.70
CA ILE A 84 4.25 -13.50 -15.48
C ILE A 84 3.89 -14.77 -14.70
N ASP A 85 3.20 -15.70 -15.36
CA ASP A 85 2.82 -17.00 -14.78
C ASP A 85 3.89 -18.08 -14.98
N CYS A 86 3.64 -19.30 -14.48
CA CYS A 86 4.55 -20.44 -14.57
C CYS A 86 5.94 -20.19 -13.95
N VAL A 87 5.99 -19.47 -12.82
CA VAL A 87 7.24 -19.10 -12.16
C VAL A 87 8.06 -20.32 -11.75
N ASN A 88 9.37 -20.24 -12.01
CA ASN A 88 10.38 -21.16 -11.49
C ASN A 88 11.61 -20.37 -11.00
N THR A 89 12.48 -21.01 -10.23
CA THR A 89 13.65 -20.34 -9.64
C THR A 89 14.58 -19.66 -10.68
N PRO A 90 14.93 -20.30 -11.82
CA PRO A 90 15.73 -19.64 -12.86
C PRO A 90 15.11 -18.34 -13.38
N MET A 91 13.80 -18.33 -13.62
CA MET A 91 13.08 -17.14 -14.08
C MET A 91 13.13 -15.99 -13.06
N VAL A 92 13.02 -16.28 -11.76
CA VAL A 92 13.15 -15.24 -10.72
C VAL A 92 14.58 -14.70 -10.66
N LEU A 93 15.59 -15.56 -10.77
CA LEU A 93 16.99 -15.13 -10.82
C LEU A 93 17.26 -14.22 -12.02
N GLU A 94 16.75 -14.60 -13.19
CA GLU A 94 16.90 -13.80 -14.40
C GLU A 94 16.19 -12.45 -14.28
N ALA A 95 14.99 -12.43 -13.69
CA ALA A 95 14.27 -11.18 -13.43
C ALA A 95 15.06 -10.22 -12.55
N VAL A 96 15.72 -10.70 -11.49
CA VAL A 96 16.57 -9.87 -10.63
C VAL A 96 17.82 -9.39 -11.37
N ASN A 97 18.51 -10.26 -12.11
CA ASN A 97 19.68 -9.89 -12.91
C ASN A 97 19.36 -8.76 -13.90
N LYS A 98 18.23 -8.88 -14.62
CA LYS A 98 17.80 -7.88 -15.60
C LYS A 98 17.31 -6.60 -14.95
N HIS A 99 16.70 -6.67 -13.77
CA HIS A 99 16.24 -5.47 -13.05
C HIS A 99 17.40 -4.51 -12.70
N LEU A 100 18.62 -5.02 -12.51
CA LEU A 100 19.81 -4.19 -12.26
C LEU A 100 20.17 -3.28 -13.46
N VAL A 101 19.67 -3.59 -14.66
CA VAL A 101 19.97 -2.86 -15.91
C VAL A 101 18.72 -2.23 -16.52
N ILE A 102 17.55 -2.85 -16.35
CA ILE A 102 16.27 -2.43 -16.94
C ILE A 102 15.35 -1.91 -15.84
N SER A 103 15.19 -0.58 -15.78
CA SER A 103 14.38 0.09 -14.77
C SER A 103 12.88 0.12 -15.10
N GLU A 104 12.51 0.16 -16.39
CA GLU A 104 11.11 0.19 -16.81
C GLU A 104 10.48 -1.20 -16.77
N LEU A 105 9.34 -1.30 -16.07
CA LEU A 105 8.65 -2.57 -15.80
C LEU A 105 8.25 -3.31 -17.08
N ASP A 106 7.74 -2.59 -18.08
CA ASP A 106 7.31 -3.18 -19.35
C ASP A 106 8.48 -3.78 -20.16
N ASN A 107 9.62 -3.09 -20.20
CA ASN A 107 10.82 -3.57 -20.87
C ASN A 107 11.41 -4.77 -20.15
N LEU A 108 11.44 -4.74 -18.81
CA LEU A 108 11.92 -5.84 -17.99
C LEU A 108 11.06 -7.09 -18.23
N THR A 109 9.74 -6.93 -18.17
CA THR A 109 8.77 -8.02 -18.38
C THR A 109 8.92 -8.63 -19.77
N SER A 110 9.03 -7.79 -20.81
CA SER A 110 9.20 -8.27 -22.19
C SER A 110 10.50 -9.03 -22.37
N SER A 111 11.60 -8.52 -21.81
CA SER A 111 12.91 -9.17 -21.88
C SER A 111 12.93 -10.53 -21.17
N ILE A 112 12.30 -10.65 -19.99
CA ILE A 112 12.21 -11.93 -19.28
C ILE A 112 11.42 -12.94 -20.12
N VAL A 113 10.28 -12.53 -20.67
CA VAL A 113 9.42 -13.43 -21.44
C VAL A 113 10.07 -13.86 -22.75
N ASP A 114 10.79 -12.98 -23.43
CA ASP A 114 11.46 -13.35 -24.68
C ASP A 114 12.54 -14.43 -24.49
N ASP A 115 13.21 -14.44 -23.33
CA ASP A 115 14.14 -15.52 -22.96
C ASP A 115 13.39 -16.83 -22.65
N ILE A 116 12.19 -16.75 -22.08
CA ILE A 116 11.36 -17.92 -21.69
C ILE A 116 10.63 -18.52 -22.89
N LYS A 117 10.24 -17.71 -23.90
CA LYS A 117 9.56 -18.16 -25.13
C LYS A 117 10.36 -19.18 -25.93
N TYR A 118 11.66 -19.31 -25.69
CA TYR A 118 12.49 -20.37 -26.27
C TYR A 118 12.23 -21.76 -25.65
N HIS A 119 11.42 -21.88 -24.57
CA HIS A 119 11.23 -23.13 -23.85
C HIS A 119 9.79 -23.63 -23.57
N ASP A 120 8.71 -22.80 -23.53
CA ASP A 120 7.28 -23.16 -23.72
C ASP A 120 6.31 -22.04 -23.23
N SER A 121 5.01 -22.20 -23.53
CA SER A 121 3.85 -21.27 -23.38
C SER A 121 3.66 -20.61 -21.99
N CYS A 122 3.99 -19.32 -21.87
CA CYS A 122 3.69 -18.45 -20.72
C CYS A 122 2.75 -17.30 -21.13
N HIS A 123 1.80 -16.93 -20.26
CA HIS A 123 0.83 -15.88 -20.52
C HIS A 123 1.19 -14.60 -19.76
N ILE A 124 1.16 -13.46 -20.45
CA ILE A 124 1.41 -12.15 -19.83
C ILE A 124 0.07 -11.43 -19.62
N ASN A 125 -0.19 -11.03 -18.39
CA ASN A 125 -1.19 -10.01 -18.08
C ASN A 125 -0.49 -8.69 -17.76
N ARG A 126 -0.62 -7.73 -18.69
CA ARG A 126 -0.06 -6.37 -18.57
C ARG A 126 -1.17 -5.39 -18.23
N VAL A 127 -0.89 -4.47 -17.31
CA VAL A 127 -1.74 -3.31 -17.03
C VAL A 127 -0.84 -2.08 -16.97
N SER A 128 -0.81 -1.33 -18.06
CA SER A 128 -0.15 -0.03 -18.15
C SER A 128 -0.92 1.02 -17.31
N LYS A 129 -0.24 2.10 -16.89
CA LYS A 129 -0.94 3.32 -16.43
C LYS A 129 -2.03 3.66 -17.44
N ALA A 130 -3.27 3.82 -16.98
CA ALA A 130 -4.41 4.02 -17.84
C ALA A 130 -4.21 5.25 -18.76
N GLU A 131 -3.87 5.01 -20.03
CA GLU A 131 -3.97 6.01 -21.08
C GLU A 131 -5.43 6.02 -21.55
N ASN A 132 -6.17 7.06 -21.16
CA ASN A 132 -7.54 7.37 -21.60
C ASN A 132 -8.68 6.46 -21.11
N SER A 133 -8.70 6.08 -19.83
CA SER A 133 -10.00 5.97 -19.13
C SER A 133 -10.18 7.26 -18.33
N ASN A 134 -11.27 7.99 -18.55
CA ASN A 134 -11.71 8.97 -17.55
C ASN A 134 -11.65 8.25 -16.19
N PRO A 135 -10.89 8.74 -15.19
CA PRO A 135 -10.78 8.06 -13.91
C PRO A 135 -12.20 7.79 -13.45
N ILE A 136 -12.52 6.51 -13.22
CA ILE A 136 -13.79 6.14 -12.58
C ILE A 136 -13.83 7.00 -11.31
N PRO A 137 -14.81 7.89 -11.15
CA PRO A 137 -14.84 8.80 -10.01
C PRO A 137 -14.70 7.94 -8.77
N LEU A 138 -13.64 8.18 -8.00
CA LEU A 138 -13.41 7.47 -6.76
C LEU A 138 -14.54 7.86 -5.83
N ASP A 139 -15.56 7.02 -5.71
CA ASP A 139 -16.62 7.26 -4.74
C ASP A 139 -16.03 7.00 -3.37
N LEU A 140 -15.56 8.08 -2.75
CA LEU A 140 -14.89 8.04 -1.47
C LEU A 140 -15.81 7.43 -0.41
N ASN A 141 -17.13 7.64 -0.50
CA ASN A 141 -18.12 7.08 0.43
C ASN A 141 -18.20 5.56 0.36
N LEU A 142 -17.94 4.96 -0.81
CA LEU A 142 -17.87 3.50 -0.98
C LEU A 142 -16.46 2.97 -0.70
N THR A 143 -15.44 3.73 -1.09
CA THR A 143 -14.04 3.32 -1.01
C THR A 143 -13.54 3.32 0.42
N LEU A 144 -13.86 4.34 1.21
CA LEU A 144 -13.29 4.51 2.54
C LEU A 144 -13.76 3.43 3.53
N PRO A 145 -15.06 3.16 3.73
CA PRO A 145 -15.50 2.08 4.62
C PRO A 145 -14.88 0.73 4.25
N ARG A 146 -14.81 0.45 2.94
CA ARG A 146 -14.21 -0.77 2.42
C ARG A 146 -12.71 -0.82 2.68
N LEU A 147 -12.00 0.29 2.51
CA LEU A 147 -10.60 0.40 2.84
C LEU A 147 -10.36 0.18 4.35
N LEU A 148 -11.17 0.81 5.19
CA LEU A 148 -11.06 0.71 6.65
C LEU A 148 -11.38 -0.71 7.16
N SER A 149 -12.26 -1.44 6.49
CA SER A 149 -12.50 -2.87 6.78
C SER A 149 -11.24 -3.75 6.68
N TYR A 150 -10.19 -3.26 5.99
CA TYR A 150 -8.89 -3.93 5.93
C TYR A 150 -7.87 -3.43 6.95
N TYR A 151 -8.13 -2.34 7.66
CA TYR A 151 -7.17 -1.74 8.60
C TYR A 151 -7.59 -1.85 10.05
N ILE A 152 -8.87 -2.16 10.28
CA ILE A 152 -9.54 -2.12 11.58
C ILE A 152 -10.20 -3.48 11.82
N ASP A 153 -9.96 -4.05 12.99
CA ASP A 153 -10.50 -5.34 13.44
C ASP A 153 -11.56 -5.19 14.55
N TYR A 154 -11.51 -4.12 15.36
CA TYR A 154 -12.27 -3.97 16.60
C TYR A 154 -13.24 -2.79 16.64
N LEU A 155 -13.04 -1.75 15.81
CA LEU A 155 -13.94 -0.61 15.76
C LEU A 155 -15.06 -0.81 14.72
N ASP A 156 -16.22 -0.22 15.01
CA ASP A 156 -17.34 -0.18 14.07
C ASP A 156 -16.97 0.68 12.84
N ILE A 157 -17.06 0.09 11.65
CA ILE A 157 -16.62 0.68 10.38
C ILE A 157 -17.44 1.93 10.03
N ASP A 158 -18.74 1.91 10.28
CA ASP A 158 -19.61 3.04 9.92
C ASP A 158 -19.35 4.22 10.85
N ASP A 159 -19.19 3.96 12.14
CA ASP A 159 -18.87 5.01 13.11
C ASP A 159 -17.49 5.62 12.87
N ILE A 160 -16.43 4.82 12.73
CA ILE A 160 -15.07 5.32 12.49
C ILE A 160 -14.98 6.09 11.17
N THR A 161 -15.66 5.62 10.11
CA THR A 161 -15.74 6.35 8.84
C THR A 161 -16.38 7.72 9.03
N ASN A 162 -17.49 7.80 9.76
CA ASN A 162 -18.18 9.06 10.06
C ASN A 162 -17.31 10.02 10.88
N GLN A 163 -16.60 9.52 11.90
CA GLN A 163 -15.70 10.36 12.70
C GLN A 163 -14.53 10.90 11.88
N ILE A 164 -13.97 10.06 11.00
CA ILE A 164 -12.87 10.45 10.12
C ILE A 164 -13.31 11.50 9.10
N TYR A 165 -14.48 11.36 8.48
CA TYR A 165 -15.01 12.40 7.58
C TYR A 165 -15.22 13.73 8.28
N LYS A 166 -15.73 13.73 9.53
CA LYS A 166 -15.86 14.96 10.33
C LYS A 166 -14.49 15.58 10.60
N CYS A 167 -13.49 14.77 10.93
CA CYS A 167 -12.11 15.24 11.16
C CYS A 167 -11.53 15.86 9.87
N ILE A 168 -11.61 15.15 8.74
CA ILE A 168 -11.12 15.64 7.44
C ILE A 168 -11.82 16.94 7.04
N GLY A 169 -13.15 17.02 7.22
CA GLY A 169 -13.91 18.22 6.93
C GLY A 169 -13.41 19.45 7.71
N LYS A 170 -12.98 19.26 8.97
CA LYS A 170 -12.36 20.34 9.76
C LYS A 170 -10.97 20.69 9.31
N VAL A 171 -10.15 19.68 8.99
CA VAL A 171 -8.79 19.90 8.46
C VAL A 171 -8.88 20.75 7.19
N GLN A 172 -9.71 20.36 6.22
CA GLN A 172 -9.95 21.13 4.98
C GLN A 172 -10.45 22.55 5.25
N LYS A 173 -11.44 22.70 6.15
CA LYS A 173 -11.98 24.01 6.51
C LYS A 173 -10.92 24.93 7.15
N THR A 174 -10.00 24.35 7.92
CA THR A 174 -8.96 25.11 8.63
C THR A 174 -7.79 25.45 7.72
N LEU A 175 -7.43 24.55 6.79
CA LEU A 175 -6.42 24.80 5.75
C LEU A 175 -6.92 25.76 4.67
N GLY A 176 -8.23 25.81 4.43
CA GLY A 176 -8.83 26.62 3.37
C GLY A 176 -8.75 25.98 1.97
N GLU A 177 -8.34 24.72 1.89
CA GLU A 177 -8.22 23.96 0.65
C GLU A 177 -8.80 22.55 0.78
N ALA A 178 -9.20 21.96 -0.36
CA ALA A 178 -9.67 20.59 -0.42
C ALA A 178 -8.47 19.64 -0.50
N LEU A 179 -8.49 18.57 0.30
CA LEU A 179 -7.50 17.52 0.20
C LEU A 179 -7.81 16.64 -1.02
N SER A 180 -6.77 16.14 -1.69
CA SER A 180 -6.97 15.16 -2.75
C SER A 180 -7.47 13.83 -2.19
N ASP A 181 -8.24 13.08 -2.99
CA ASP A 181 -8.81 11.79 -2.56
C ASP A 181 -7.74 10.82 -2.03
N ASN A 182 -6.57 10.78 -2.66
CA ASN A 182 -5.43 9.97 -2.21
C ASN A 182 -4.95 10.38 -0.81
N THR A 183 -4.87 11.69 -0.56
CA THR A 183 -4.50 12.21 0.78
C THR A 183 -5.54 11.79 1.81
N ILE A 184 -6.82 11.89 1.47
CA ILE A 184 -7.90 11.49 2.36
C ILE A 184 -7.81 10.00 2.68
N LEU A 185 -7.62 9.13 1.69
CA LEU A 185 -7.50 7.68 1.89
C LEU A 185 -6.30 7.31 2.77
N ILE A 186 -5.12 7.85 2.48
CA ILE A 186 -3.89 7.60 3.26
C ILE A 186 -4.09 8.09 4.69
N PHE A 187 -4.53 9.34 4.86
CA PHE A 187 -4.76 9.94 6.18
C PHE A 187 -5.78 9.14 6.99
N ALA A 188 -6.91 8.77 6.38
CA ALA A 188 -7.97 8.01 7.03
C ALA A 188 -7.52 6.61 7.46
N ALA A 189 -6.74 5.90 6.62
CA ALA A 189 -6.20 4.60 6.97
C ALA A 189 -5.24 4.68 8.17
N HIS A 190 -4.32 5.64 8.17
CA HIS A 190 -3.37 5.82 9.26
C HIS A 190 -4.05 6.27 10.55
N LEU A 191 -4.99 7.22 10.48
CA LEU A 191 -5.73 7.68 11.65
C LEU A 191 -6.60 6.58 12.24
N SER A 192 -7.31 5.81 11.41
CA SER A 192 -8.11 4.67 11.85
C SER A 192 -7.29 3.64 12.63
N ARG A 193 -6.17 3.23 12.02
CA ARG A 193 -5.28 2.23 12.61
C ARG A 193 -4.70 2.75 13.92
N LEU A 194 -4.35 4.03 13.98
CA LEU A 194 -3.83 4.68 15.18
C LEU A 194 -4.86 4.69 16.31
N ILE A 195 -6.11 5.08 16.05
CA ILE A 195 -7.19 5.13 17.04
C ILE A 195 -7.40 3.74 17.64
N GLU A 196 -7.57 2.73 16.79
CA GLU A 196 -7.73 1.35 17.22
C GLU A 196 -6.53 0.88 18.04
N LYS A 197 -5.32 1.17 17.58
CA LYS A 197 -4.09 0.80 18.27
C LYS A 197 -4.03 1.42 19.67
N ILE A 198 -4.39 2.70 19.84
CA ILE A 198 -4.41 3.39 21.15
C ILE A 198 -5.47 2.77 22.07
N ILE A 199 -6.66 2.45 21.54
CA ILE A 199 -7.74 1.82 22.33
C ILE A 199 -7.32 0.45 22.86
N ILE A 200 -6.59 -0.33 22.06
CA ILE A 200 -6.18 -1.70 22.42
C ILE A 200 -4.94 -1.72 23.31
N HIS A 201 -3.97 -0.85 23.03
CA HIS A 201 -2.68 -0.82 23.68
C HIS A 201 -2.52 0.54 24.37
N ASP A 202 -2.87 0.60 25.65
CA ASP A 202 -2.92 1.78 26.52
C ASP A 202 -1.58 2.55 26.68
N ASP A 203 -0.51 2.18 25.97
CA ASP A 203 0.84 2.73 26.14
C ASP A 203 1.50 3.13 24.81
N PHE A 204 1.36 4.40 24.45
CA PHE A 204 2.07 5.05 23.32
C PHE A 204 2.92 6.24 23.76
N SER A 205 3.35 6.25 25.02
CA SER A 205 4.00 7.38 25.68
C SER A 205 5.44 7.67 25.27
N LYS A 206 5.99 7.07 24.20
CA LYS A 206 7.35 7.39 23.74
C LYS A 206 7.39 8.74 23.05
N GLU A 207 7.58 9.77 23.86
CA GLU A 207 7.96 11.11 23.43
C GLU A 207 9.33 11.02 22.75
N THR A 208 9.38 11.34 21.46
CA THR A 208 10.65 11.48 20.74
C THR A 208 10.99 12.95 20.64
N ASP A 209 12.21 13.29 21.01
CA ASP A 209 12.71 14.66 21.13
C ASP A 209 12.44 15.52 19.89
N LEU A 210 12.17 16.79 20.16
CA LEU A 210 11.91 17.88 19.21
C LEU A 210 13.08 18.10 18.23
N ILE A 211 13.12 17.33 17.14
CA ILE A 211 14.02 17.59 16.03
C ILE A 211 13.41 18.67 15.11
N ASN A 212 14.21 19.67 14.75
CA ASN A 212 13.96 20.77 13.80
C ASN A 212 12.79 20.56 12.82
N MET A 213 11.59 21.02 13.20
CA MET A 213 10.44 21.09 12.29
C MET A 213 10.49 22.40 11.50
N THR A 214 10.19 22.33 10.20
CA THR A 214 9.95 23.52 9.36
C THR A 214 8.77 24.34 9.90
N SER A 215 8.71 25.64 9.59
CA SER A 215 7.59 26.49 9.99
C SER A 215 6.25 25.95 9.49
N GLN A 216 6.23 25.45 8.26
CA GLN A 216 5.05 24.86 7.63
C GLN A 216 4.58 23.59 8.36
N LEU A 217 5.48 22.66 8.70
CA LEU A 217 5.10 21.46 9.44
C LEU A 217 4.53 21.79 10.84
N LYS A 218 5.06 22.82 11.50
CA LYS A 218 4.53 23.29 12.80
C LYS A 218 3.09 23.81 12.68
N GLU A 219 2.80 24.53 11.60
CA GLU A 219 1.44 25.01 11.31
C GLU A 219 0.47 23.84 11.13
N TYR A 220 0.83 22.85 10.32
CA TYR A 220 0.02 21.64 10.11
C TYR A 220 -0.22 20.86 11.41
N CYS A 221 0.81 20.68 12.24
CA CYS A 221 0.64 20.05 13.55
C CYS A 221 -0.35 20.81 14.44
N SER A 222 -0.33 22.14 14.44
CA SER A 222 -1.28 22.98 15.20
C SER A 222 -2.71 22.82 14.69
N ILE A 223 -2.90 22.83 13.37
CA ILE A 223 -4.19 22.64 12.72
C ILE A 223 -4.74 21.24 13.02
N LEU A 224 -3.91 20.22 12.85
CA LEU A 224 -4.30 18.85 13.02
C LEU A 224 -4.64 18.54 14.49
N LYS A 225 -3.86 19.05 15.44
CA LYS A 225 -4.14 18.88 16.87
C LYS A 225 -5.50 19.46 17.27
N LYS A 226 -5.89 20.61 16.71
CA LYS A 226 -7.24 21.17 16.90
C LYS A 226 -8.33 20.31 16.27
N SER A 227 -8.06 19.75 15.08
CA SER A 227 -9.02 18.94 14.34
C SER A 227 -9.27 17.58 14.99
N LEU A 228 -8.24 17.00 15.61
CA LEU A 228 -8.28 15.72 16.32
C LEU A 228 -8.92 15.82 17.71
N ALA A 229 -9.02 16.99 18.34
CA ALA A 229 -9.49 17.13 19.72
C ALA A 229 -10.90 16.56 19.96
N GLU A 230 -11.82 16.71 19.01
CA GLU A 230 -13.16 16.11 19.12
C GLU A 230 -13.12 14.59 18.97
N LEU A 231 -12.20 14.07 18.15
CA LEU A 231 -12.02 12.64 17.96
C LEU A 231 -11.38 12.00 19.20
N GLU A 232 -10.39 12.65 19.81
CA GLU A 232 -9.79 12.26 21.09
C GLU A 232 -10.85 12.20 22.19
N SER A 233 -11.71 13.22 22.29
CA SER A 233 -12.82 13.22 23.24
C SER A 233 -13.85 12.12 22.97
N TYR A 234 -14.10 11.78 21.70
CA TYR A 234 -15.10 10.79 21.32
C TYR A 234 -14.65 9.37 21.69
N TYR A 235 -13.41 9.01 21.33
CA TYR A 235 -12.84 7.69 21.65
C TYR A 235 -12.22 7.61 23.04
N GLN A 236 -12.19 8.72 23.80
CA GLN A 236 -11.53 8.83 25.11
C GLN A 236 -10.04 8.46 25.06
N ILE A 237 -9.36 8.88 24.00
CA ILE A 237 -7.95 8.62 23.76
C ILE A 237 -7.13 9.91 23.81
N ASN A 238 -5.81 9.77 23.95
CA ASN A 238 -4.86 10.88 23.80
C ASN A 238 -3.83 10.51 22.72
N ILE A 239 -3.84 11.25 21.61
CA ILE A 239 -2.97 11.01 20.48
C ILE A 239 -1.60 11.67 20.76
N PRO A 240 -0.50 10.89 20.81
CA PRO A 240 0.83 11.44 21.08
C PRO A 240 1.29 12.47 20.05
N ASN A 241 2.11 13.44 20.47
CA ASN A 241 2.61 14.49 19.59
C ASN A 241 3.39 13.94 18.36
N HIS A 242 4.08 12.81 18.50
CA HIS A 242 4.81 12.20 17.38
C HIS A 242 3.86 11.62 16.32
N GLU A 243 2.69 11.11 16.71
CA GLU A 243 1.65 10.64 15.79
C GLU A 243 0.94 11.82 15.11
N VAL A 244 0.67 12.90 15.86
CA VAL A 244 0.18 14.16 15.25
C VAL A 244 1.17 14.69 14.21
N ARG A 245 2.47 14.63 14.49
CA ARG A 245 3.51 15.01 13.53
C ARG A 245 3.47 14.11 12.29
N PHE A 246 3.45 12.79 12.46
CA PHE A 246 3.42 11.85 11.33
C PHE A 246 2.19 12.07 10.44
N LEU A 247 1.01 12.24 11.03
CA LEU A 247 -0.21 12.57 10.30
C LEU A 247 -0.13 13.95 9.60
N SER A 248 0.57 14.91 10.19
CA SER A 248 0.81 16.22 9.57
C SER A 248 1.78 16.13 8.39
N GLU A 249 2.78 15.24 8.45
CA GLU A 249 3.67 14.95 7.32
C GLU A 249 2.90 14.33 6.14
N ILE A 250 1.92 13.45 6.39
CA ILE A 250 1.04 12.90 5.35
C ILE A 250 0.27 14.00 4.63
N LEU A 251 -0.29 14.96 5.38
CA LEU A 251 -1.00 16.10 4.80
C LEU A 251 -0.05 16.97 3.96
N LEU A 252 1.15 17.25 4.47
CA LEU A 252 2.15 18.10 3.82
C LEU A 252 2.73 17.49 2.54
N MET A 253 3.06 16.19 2.55
CA MET A 253 3.70 15.51 1.41
C MET A 253 2.81 15.44 0.18
N ASN A 254 1.49 15.49 0.35
CA ASN A 254 0.53 15.30 -0.73
C ASN A 254 -0.12 16.58 -1.25
N ILE A 255 0.17 17.74 -0.65
CA ILE A 255 -0.23 19.06 -1.15
C ILE A 255 0.83 19.63 -2.10
N ASN A 256 2.11 19.32 -1.87
CA ASN A 256 3.22 19.80 -2.71
C ASN A 256 3.42 19.06 -4.06
N LYS A 257 2.56 18.08 -4.40
CA LYS A 257 2.54 17.43 -5.73
C LYS A 257 1.46 18.02 -6.67
N GLY A 258 0.88 19.18 -6.31
CA GLY A 258 -0.17 19.88 -7.05
C GLY A 258 0.28 21.01 -7.98
N GLU A 259 1.60 21.16 -8.23
CA GLU A 259 2.18 22.04 -9.27
C GLU A 259 2.84 21.24 -10.39
#